data_AF-A0A527ZNM7-F1
#
_entry.id   AF-A0A527ZNM7-F1
#
_cell.length_a   1.000
_cell.length_b   1.000
_cell.length_c   1.000
_cell.angle_alpha   90.00
_cell.angle_beta   90.00
_cell.angle_gamma   90.00
#
_symmetry.space_group_name_H-M   'P 1'
#
loop_
_entity.id
_entity.type
_entity.pdbx_description
1 polymer ?
#
loop_
_entity_poly.entity_id
_entity_poly.type
_entity_poly.pdbx_seq_one_letter_code
_entity_poly.pdbx_strand_id
1 'polypeptide(L)' 'LLSDRPDIAGISLPGMPAGSPGMVGGKTEPFTIYGVTKDGKAPAVYSIE' A
#
# COMPACT_ATOMS: atom_id res chain seq x y z
N LEU A 1 -2.83 -6.52 -9.01
CA LEU A 1 -3.45 -5.17 -9.04
C LEU A 1 -3.77 -4.68 -10.45
N LEU A 2 -2.78 -4.38 -11.30
CA LEU A 2 -3.05 -3.95 -12.69
C LEU A 2 -3.72 -5.03 -13.54
N SER A 3 -3.30 -6.29 -13.35
CA SER A 3 -3.89 -7.45 -14.01
C SER A 3 -5.28 -7.78 -13.44
N ASP A 4 -5.39 -7.84 -12.12
CA ASP A 4 -6.62 -8.34 -11.45
C ASP A 4 -7.73 -7.29 -11.34
N ARG A 5 -7.38 -6.01 -11.44
CA ARG A 5 -8.27 -4.84 -11.31
C ARG A 5 -9.34 -5.01 -10.22
N PRO A 6 -8.93 -5.25 -8.95
CA PRO A 6 -9.87 -5.39 -7.85
C PRO A 6 -10.66 -4.09 -7.64
N ASP A 7 -11.79 -4.16 -6.95
CA ASP A 7 -12.62 -2.98 -6.66
C ASP A 7 -12.03 -2.11 -5.53
N ILE A 8 -10.83 -1.60 -5.76
CA ILE A 8 -10.20 -0.57 -4.96
C ILE A 8 -9.96 0.66 -5.85
N ALA A 9 -10.11 1.85 -5.27
CA ALA A 9 -9.77 3.12 -5.90
C ALA A 9 -8.25 3.33 -5.97
N GLY A 10 -7.50 2.73 -5.05
CA GLY A 10 -6.04 2.83 -5.02
C GLY A 10 -5.42 2.10 -3.83
N ILE A 11 -4.10 2.24 -3.71
CA ILE A 11 -3.34 1.76 -2.54
C ILE A 11 -2.52 2.90 -1.94
N SER A 12 -2.17 2.75 -0.67
CA SER A 12 -1.26 3.67 0.03
C SER A 12 -0.25 2.91 0.89
N LEU A 13 0.94 3.50 1.00
CA LEU A 13 1.97 3.13 1.97
C LEU A 13 2.32 4.39 2.77
N PRO A 14 1.61 4.65 3.89
CA PRO A 14 1.80 5.88 4.66
C PRO A 14 3.21 5.99 5.26
N GLY A 15 3.65 7.24 5.49
CA GLY A 15 4.88 7.52 6.23
C GLY A 15 6.18 7.47 5.42
N MET A 16 6.13 7.08 4.14
CA MET A 16 7.29 7.04 3.23
C MET A 16 8.48 6.27 3.82
N PRO A 17 8.31 4.97 4.18
CA PRO A 17 9.35 4.21 4.86
C PRO A 17 10.60 4.01 3.98
N ALA A 18 11.76 3.96 4.62
CA ALA A 18 13.03 3.65 3.96
C ALA A 18 12.98 2.27 3.29
N GLY A 19 13.64 2.15 2.14
CA GLY A 19 13.63 0.93 1.34
C GLY A 19 12.35 0.69 0.53
N SER A 20 11.36 1.59 0.59
CA SER A 20 10.24 1.56 -0.35
C SER A 20 10.71 1.92 -1.77
N PRO A 21 10.02 1.46 -2.84
CA PRO A 21 10.43 1.75 -4.21
C PRO A 21 10.59 3.26 -4.47
N GLY A 22 11.79 3.66 -4.88
CA GLY A 22 12.13 5.08 -5.13
C GLY A 22 12.64 5.84 -3.90
N MET A 23 12.65 5.23 -2.72
CA MET A 23 13.23 5.79 -1.49
C MET A 23 14.55 5.11 -1.16
N VAL A 24 15.57 5.91 -0.85
CA VAL A 24 16.89 5.40 -0.43
C VAL A 24 16.84 4.81 0.98
N GLY A 25 17.80 3.95 1.31
CA GLY A 25 17.91 3.26 2.60
C GLY A 25 17.47 1.80 2.55
N GLY A 26 17.72 1.06 3.63
CA GLY A 26 17.33 -0.35 3.78
C GLY A 26 15.94 -0.50 4.38
N LYS A 27 15.20 -1.54 3.97
CA LYS A 27 13.93 -1.93 4.60
C LYS A 27 14.19 -2.38 6.03
N THR A 28 13.59 -1.69 7.00
CA THR A 28 13.75 -1.98 8.43
C THR A 28 12.60 -2.82 8.98
N GLU A 29 11.41 -2.73 8.38
CA GLU A 29 10.19 -3.40 8.81
C GLU A 29 9.34 -3.82 7.60
N PRO A 30 8.40 -4.77 7.78
CA PRO A 30 7.43 -5.12 6.74
C PRO A 30 6.62 -3.93 6.24
N PHE A 31 6.34 -3.90 4.94
CA PHE A 31 5.48 -2.86 4.38
C PHE A 31 4.02 -3.27 4.51
N THR A 32 3.26 -2.49 5.26
CA THR A 32 1.80 -2.65 5.32
C THR A 32 1.18 -1.74 4.27
N ILE A 33 0.64 -2.35 3.23
CA ILE A 33 -0.02 -1.67 2.12
C ILE A 33 -1.51 -1.64 2.41
N TYR A 34 -2.11 -0.46 2.35
CA TYR A 34 -3.54 -0.28 2.55
C TYR A 34 -4.25 -0.13 1.21
N GLY A 35 -5.42 -0.76 1.09
CA GLY A 35 -6.34 -0.58 -0.03
C GLY A 35 -7.41 0.45 0.32
N VAL A 36 -7.66 1.38 -0.59
CA VAL A 36 -8.71 2.39 -0.49
C VAL A 36 -9.83 2.01 -1.44
N THR A 37 -11.06 1.84 -0.94
CA THR A 37 -12.23 1.49 -1.75
C THR A 37 -12.97 2.72 -2.26
N LYS A 38 -13.74 2.56 -3.33
CA LYS A 38 -14.51 3.67 -3.95
C LYS A 38 -15.72 4.12 -3.12
N ASP A 39 -16.18 3.27 -2.21
CA ASP A 39 -17.34 3.51 -1.36
C ASP A 39 -17.03 4.40 -0.13
N GLY A 40 -15.80 4.93 -0.03
CA GLY A 40 -15.41 5.86 1.02
C GLY A 40 -15.21 5.22 2.40
N LYS A 41 -15.18 3.88 2.48
CA LYS A 41 -14.84 3.18 3.72
C LYS A 41 -13.40 3.46 4.15
N ALA A 42 -13.14 3.26 5.43
CA ALA A 42 -11.79 3.33 5.97
C ALA A 42 -10.86 2.36 5.21
N PRO A 43 -9.62 2.77 4.90
CA PRO A 43 -8.64 1.89 4.26
C PRO A 43 -8.41 0.62 5.07
N ALA A 44 -8.35 -0.52 4.39
CA ALA A 44 -8.09 -1.82 5.00
C ALA A 44 -6.72 -2.34 4.57
N VAL A 45 -6.13 -3.23 5.37
CA VAL A 45 -4.87 -3.89 4.99
C VAL A 45 -5.11 -4.72 3.73
N TYR A 46 -4.36 -4.39 2.68
CA TYR A 46 -4.40 -5.09 1.40
C TYR A 46 -3.29 -6.13 1.30
N SER A 47 -2.09 -5.81 1.78
CA SER A 47 -0.95 -6.72 1.80
C SER A 47 0.04 -6.35 2.90
N ILE A 48 0.77 -7.35 3.38
CA ILE A 48 1.96 -7.19 4.22
C ILE A 48 3.10 -7.89 3.49
N GLU A 49 4.21 -7.17 3.28
CA GLU A 49 5.42 -7.68 2.62
C GLU A 49 6.58 -7.83 3.59
#